data_AF-A0AB33CH04-F1
#
_entry.id   AF-A0AB33CH04-F1
#
_cell.length_a   1.000
_cell.length_b   1.000
_cell.length_c   1.000
_cell.angle_alpha   90.00
_cell.angle_beta   90.00
_cell.angle_gamma   90.00
#
_symmetry.space_group_name_H-M   'P 1'
#
loop_
_entity.id
_entity.type
_entity.pdbx_description
1 polymer ?
#
loop_
_entity_poly.entity_id
_entity_poly.type
_entity_poly.pdbx_seq_one_letter_code
_entity_poly.pdbx_strand_id
1 'polypeptide(L)'
;MDTAVVYYILATALVLVGLAGVILPALPGLPLVFAGLLVAAWADNFTHIGWVTLVVLGLITALSYLVDFLATLYGAQRVGASKMALWGSVIGGIAGIFFMPIGLFIGPFAGAWLGEYYQTRKSGQATKVGIGTWVGIMLGTATKLALGLCMLGVFAIGWFF
;
A
#
# COMPACT_ATOMS: atom_id res chain seq x y z
N MET A 1 -11.81 31.52 7.83
CA MET A 1 -11.88 30.28 7.01
C MET A 1 -12.90 29.40 7.67
N ASP A 2 -13.97 29.05 6.96
CA ASP A 2 -15.02 28.20 7.50
C ASP A 2 -14.41 26.84 7.87
N THR A 3 -14.68 26.37 9.09
CA THR A 3 -14.11 25.12 9.64
C THR A 3 -14.35 23.93 8.72
N ALA A 4 -15.47 23.92 7.99
CA ALA A 4 -15.80 22.92 6.96
C ALA A 4 -14.75 22.88 5.83
N VAL A 5 -14.30 24.03 5.32
CA VAL A 5 -13.32 24.10 4.22
C VAL A 5 -11.98 23.49 4.65
N VAL A 6 -11.57 23.73 5.91
CA VAL A 6 -10.35 23.15 6.48
C VAL A 6 -10.42 21.62 6.52
N TYR A 7 -11.57 21.06 6.93
CA TYR A 7 -11.75 19.60 6.95
C TYR A 7 -11.76 18.98 5.55
N TYR A 8 -12.36 19.62 4.54
CA TYR A 8 -12.34 19.12 3.17
C TYR A 8 -10.93 19.15 2.54
N ILE A 9 -10.15 20.20 2.81
CA ILE A 9 -8.75 20.27 2.39
C ILE A 9 -7.94 19.15 3.05
N LEU A 10 -8.13 18.95 4.35
CA LEU A 10 -7.43 17.92 5.11
C LEU A 10 -7.82 16.51 4.65
N ALA A 11 -9.11 16.25 4.43
CA ALA A 11 -9.61 14.98 3.91
C ALA A 11 -9.03 14.68 2.52
N THR A 12 -9.03 15.66 1.62
CA THR A 12 -8.49 15.51 0.28
C THR A 12 -6.98 15.25 0.32
N ALA A 13 -6.25 15.98 1.17
CA ALA A 13 -4.82 15.73 1.38
C ALA A 13 -4.56 14.31 1.92
N LEU A 14 -5.33 13.84 2.91
CA LEU A 14 -5.19 12.48 3.43
C LEU A 14 -5.50 11.40 2.39
N VAL A 15 -6.53 11.59 1.56
CA VAL A 15 -6.87 10.65 0.49
C VAL A 15 -5.76 10.63 -0.57
N LEU A 16 -5.25 11.79 -0.99
CA LEU A 16 -4.16 11.88 -1.97
C LEU A 16 -2.87 11.26 -1.42
N VAL A 17 -2.51 11.54 -0.18
CA VAL A 17 -1.34 10.95 0.49
C VAL A 17 -1.55 9.45 0.70
N GLY A 18 -2.77 9.01 1.02
CA GLY A 18 -3.12 7.60 1.14
C GLY A 18 -3.00 6.84 -0.19
N LEU A 19 -3.50 7.42 -1.28
CA LEU A 19 -3.34 6.89 -2.65
C LEU A 19 -1.87 6.86 -3.07
N ALA A 20 -1.12 7.93 -2.79
CA ALA A 20 0.33 7.93 -3.01
C ALA A 20 1.04 6.87 -2.16
N GLY A 21 0.56 6.65 -0.93
CA GLY A 21 1.04 5.62 0.00
C GLY A 21 0.66 4.19 -0.37
N VAL A 22 -0.29 3.99 -1.28
CA VAL A 22 -0.52 2.67 -1.89
C VAL A 22 0.63 2.31 -2.85
N ILE A 23 1.23 3.30 -3.51
CA ILE A 23 2.35 3.12 -4.44
C ILE A 23 3.68 3.14 -3.67
N LEU A 24 3.80 4.02 -2.68
CA LEU A 24 5.00 4.15 -1.84
C LEU A 24 4.95 3.12 -0.71
N PRO A 25 5.86 2.13 -0.69
CA PRO A 25 5.83 1.03 0.27
C PRO A 25 6.03 1.46 1.74
N ALA A 26 6.42 2.71 1.98
CA ALA A 26 6.66 3.26 3.31
C ALA A 26 5.40 3.74 4.04
N LEU A 27 4.28 3.94 3.34
CA LEU A 27 3.08 4.55 3.92
C LEU A 27 1.93 3.53 4.03
N PRO A 28 1.16 3.54 5.13
CA PRO A 28 -0.05 2.74 5.26
C PRO A 28 -1.18 3.34 4.41
N GLY A 29 -1.13 3.14 3.09
CA GLY A 29 -2.00 3.80 2.12
C GLY A 29 -3.50 3.64 2.41
N LEU A 30 -3.98 2.41 2.58
CA LEU A 30 -5.40 2.13 2.80
C LEU A 30 -5.95 2.71 4.13
N PRO A 31 -5.25 2.58 5.27
CA PRO A 31 -5.62 3.31 6.49
C PRO A 31 -5.65 4.84 6.35
N LEU A 32 -4.71 5.43 5.60
CA LEU A 32 -4.67 6.87 5.30
C LEU A 32 -5.87 7.30 4.45
N VAL A 33 -6.25 6.51 3.44
CA VAL A 33 -7.46 6.75 2.65
C VAL A 33 -8.69 6.72 3.57
N PHE A 34 -8.84 5.68 4.40
CA PHE A 34 -9.95 5.60 5.36
C PHE A 34 -10.03 6.82 6.29
N ALA A 35 -8.90 7.23 6.85
CA ALA A 35 -8.84 8.40 7.73
C ALA A 35 -9.27 9.68 6.99
N GLY A 36 -8.86 9.87 5.73
CA GLY A 36 -9.32 10.98 4.90
C GLY A 36 -10.83 10.96 4.66
N LEU A 37 -11.39 9.79 4.35
CA LEU A 37 -12.83 9.60 4.17
C LEU A 37 -13.63 9.84 5.46
N LEU A 38 -13.08 9.44 6.61
CA LEU A 38 -13.69 9.69 7.92
C LEU A 38 -13.72 11.18 8.27
N VAL A 39 -12.64 11.91 7.96
CA VAL A 39 -12.62 13.38 8.11
C VAL A 39 -13.63 14.05 7.17
N ALA A 40 -13.77 13.57 5.94
CA ALA A 40 -14.78 14.09 5.00
C ALA A 40 -16.22 13.86 5.52
N ALA A 41 -16.52 12.66 6.03
CA ALA A 41 -17.82 12.36 6.63
C ALA A 41 -18.11 13.24 7.86
N TRP A 42 -17.08 13.53 8.66
CA TRP A 42 -17.23 14.39 9.83
C TRP A 42 -17.41 15.86 9.47
N ALA A 43 -16.74 16.35 8.42
CA ALA A 43 -16.92 17.69 7.86
C ALA A 43 -18.36 17.97 7.45
N ASP A 44 -19.04 16.92 7.00
CA ASP A 44 -20.41 16.93 6.49
C ASP A 44 -21.46 16.56 7.56
N ASN A 45 -21.06 16.48 8.84
CA ASN A 45 -21.89 16.05 9.98
C ASN A 45 -22.61 14.70 9.74
N PHE A 46 -22.01 13.79 8.96
CA PHE A 46 -22.61 12.50 8.60
C PHE A 46 -23.96 12.62 7.87
N THR A 47 -24.22 13.75 7.20
CA THR A 47 -25.49 13.98 6.50
C THR A 47 -25.61 13.15 5.23
N HIS A 48 -24.55 13.07 4.42
CA HIS A 48 -24.50 12.18 3.26
C HIS A 48 -23.95 10.79 3.63
N ILE A 49 -22.95 10.71 4.51
CA ILE A 49 -22.30 9.45 4.87
C ILE A 49 -22.80 8.95 6.23
N GLY A 50 -23.70 7.98 6.19
CA GLY A 50 -24.18 7.28 7.38
C GLY A 50 -23.14 6.37 8.03
N TRP A 51 -23.39 6.03 9.30
CA TRP A 51 -22.54 5.12 10.11
C TRP A 51 -22.33 3.75 9.45
N VAL A 52 -23.30 3.26 8.66
CA VAL A 52 -23.21 1.99 7.93
C VAL A 52 -22.06 2.01 6.91
N THR A 53 -21.95 3.08 6.12
CA THR A 53 -20.89 3.23 5.11
C THR A 53 -19.51 3.29 5.76
N LEU A 54 -19.38 3.97 6.91
CA LEU A 54 -18.13 4.02 7.67
C LEU A 54 -17.75 2.67 8.26
N VAL A 55 -18.71 1.88 8.76
CA VAL A 55 -18.44 0.52 9.24
C VAL A 55 -17.99 -0.38 8.08
N VAL A 56 -18.62 -0.28 6.92
CA VAL A 56 -18.21 -1.04 5.72
C VAL A 56 -16.80 -0.65 5.28
N LEU A 57 -16.49 0.64 5.19
CA LEU A 57 -15.15 1.12 4.85
C LEU A 57 -14.11 0.70 5.90
N GLY A 58 -14.47 0.76 7.18
CA GLY A 58 -13.62 0.29 8.28
C GLY A 58 -13.33 -1.21 8.19
N LEU A 59 -14.34 -2.03 7.88
CA LEU A 59 -14.19 -3.47 7.65
C LEU A 59 -13.32 -3.76 6.42
N ILE A 60 -13.50 -3.04 5.32
CA ILE A 60 -12.65 -3.17 4.13
C ILE A 60 -11.19 -2.82 4.49
N THR A 61 -10.98 -1.75 5.25
CA THR A 61 -9.64 -1.34 5.70
C THR A 61 -9.01 -2.41 6.59
N ALA A 62 -9.75 -2.93 7.56
CA ALA A 62 -9.27 -3.95 8.50
C ALA A 62 -8.95 -5.25 7.77
N LEU A 63 -9.83 -5.72 6.88
CA LEU A 63 -9.60 -6.90 6.05
C LEU A 63 -8.38 -6.70 5.15
N SER A 64 -8.24 -5.54 4.54
CA SER A 64 -7.09 -5.23 3.69
C SER A 64 -5.78 -5.27 4.47
N TYR A 65 -5.76 -4.69 5.67
CA TYR A 65 -4.60 -4.73 6.55
C TYR A 65 -4.24 -6.17 6.97
N LEU A 66 -5.26 -6.98 7.24
CA LEU A 66 -5.09 -8.38 7.61
C LEU A 66 -4.57 -9.22 6.44
N VAL A 67 -5.10 -8.99 5.23
CA VAL A 67 -4.59 -9.60 3.99
C VAL A 67 -3.16 -9.16 3.72
N ASP A 68 -2.82 -7.89 3.89
CA ASP A 68 -1.45 -7.37 3.71
C ASP A 68 -0.47 -8.01 4.70
N PHE A 69 -0.87 -8.14 5.95
CA PHE A 69 -0.07 -8.78 6.98
C PHE A 69 0.18 -10.25 6.65
N LEU A 70 -0.88 -10.99 6.30
CA LEU A 70 -0.76 -12.39 5.88
C LEU A 70 0.05 -12.52 4.58
N ALA A 71 -0.18 -11.67 3.58
CA ALA A 71 0.55 -11.68 2.33
C ALA A 71 2.04 -11.37 2.53
N THR A 72 2.38 -10.48 3.46
CA THR A 72 3.80 -10.19 3.79
C THR A 72 4.43 -11.36 4.52
N LEU A 73 3.75 -11.95 5.49
CA LEU A 73 4.25 -13.11 6.24
C LEU A 73 4.41 -14.37 5.36
N TYR A 74 3.38 -14.71 4.58
CA TYR A 74 3.36 -15.93 3.77
C TYR A 74 3.99 -15.74 2.39
N GLY A 75 3.86 -14.57 1.78
CA GLY A 75 4.39 -14.26 0.45
C GLY A 75 5.91 -14.21 0.44
N ALA A 76 6.53 -13.61 1.45
CA ALA A 76 7.98 -13.58 1.61
C ALA A 76 8.61 -14.98 1.73
N GLN A 77 7.92 -15.90 2.42
CA GLN A 77 8.43 -17.23 2.70
C GLN A 77 8.24 -18.21 1.53
N ARG A 78 7.20 -18.03 0.70
CA ARG A 78 6.91 -18.94 -0.42
C ARG A 78 7.90 -18.87 -1.58
N VAL A 79 8.62 -17.78 -1.75
CA VAL A 79 9.59 -17.62 -2.86
C VAL A 79 10.94 -18.31 -2.55
N GLY A 80 11.12 -18.85 -1.33
CA GLY A 80 12.42 -19.37 -0.88
C GLY A 80 13.48 -18.28 -0.72
N ALA A 81 13.05 -17.03 -0.49
CA ALA A 81 13.92 -15.89 -0.28
C ALA A 81 14.64 -16.01 1.07
N SER A 82 15.95 -15.78 1.08
CA SER A 82 16.70 -15.68 2.33
C SER A 82 16.29 -14.43 3.12
N LYS A 83 16.62 -14.41 4.42
CA LYS A 83 16.45 -13.21 5.25
C LYS A 83 17.22 -12.02 4.66
N MET A 84 18.38 -12.25 4.05
CA MET A 84 19.17 -11.21 3.39
C MET A 84 18.49 -10.67 2.14
N ALA A 85 17.81 -11.51 1.36
CA ALA A 85 17.01 -11.05 0.22
C ALA A 85 15.82 -10.18 0.66
N LEU A 86 15.17 -10.52 1.77
CA LEU A 86 14.10 -9.70 2.36
C LEU A 86 14.60 -8.33 2.82
N TRP A 87 15.67 -8.30 3.61
CA TRP A 87 16.26 -7.02 4.04
C TRP A 87 16.82 -6.23 2.86
N GLY A 88 17.43 -6.93 1.89
CA GLY A 88 17.91 -6.34 0.65
C GLY A 88 16.80 -5.68 -0.14
N SER A 89 15.63 -6.32 -0.28
CA SER A 89 14.49 -5.75 -1.01
C SER A 89 13.91 -4.51 -0.32
N VAL A 90 13.88 -4.50 1.01
CA VAL A 90 13.46 -3.33 1.80
C VAL A 90 14.43 -2.16 1.61
N ILE A 91 15.73 -2.40 1.78
CA ILE A 91 16.77 -1.38 1.59
C ILE A 91 16.77 -0.88 0.15
N GLY A 92 16.70 -1.80 -0.81
CA GLY A 92 16.61 -1.49 -2.23
C GLY A 92 15.36 -0.70 -2.59
N GLY A 93 14.23 -0.99 -1.95
CA GLY A 93 12.99 -0.22 -2.08
C GLY A 93 13.13 1.21 -1.56
N ILE A 94 13.71 1.39 -0.37
CA ILE A 94 13.96 2.71 0.20
C ILE A 94 14.94 3.51 -0.66
N ALA A 95 16.05 2.90 -1.07
CA ALA A 95 17.00 3.52 -1.99
C ALA A 95 16.37 3.86 -3.35
N GLY A 96 15.46 2.99 -3.81
CA GLY A 96 14.69 3.15 -5.04
C GLY A 96 13.78 4.37 -5.07
N ILE A 97 13.31 4.85 -3.92
CA ILE A 97 12.49 6.08 -3.81
C ILE A 97 13.24 7.29 -4.35
N PHE A 98 14.56 7.37 -4.17
CA PHE A 98 15.39 8.48 -4.67
C PHE A 98 15.54 8.49 -6.20
N PHE A 99 15.24 7.38 -6.87
CA PHE A 99 15.35 7.21 -8.32
C PHE A 99 13.99 6.96 -8.99
N MET A 100 12.91 7.53 -8.43
CA MET A 100 11.57 7.40 -8.99
C MET A 100 11.49 7.89 -10.46
N PRO A 101 10.62 7.27 -11.29
CA PRO A 101 9.72 6.16 -10.96
C PRO A 101 10.40 4.79 -11.05
N ILE A 102 11.44 4.65 -11.87
CA ILE A 102 12.08 3.37 -12.20
C ILE A 102 12.68 2.68 -10.97
N GLY A 103 13.31 3.46 -10.09
CA GLY A 103 13.94 2.97 -8.88
C GLY A 103 12.97 2.29 -7.91
N LEU A 104 11.69 2.68 -7.89
CA LEU A 104 10.70 2.08 -7.00
C LEU A 104 10.39 0.63 -7.38
N PHE A 105 10.49 0.31 -8.67
CA PHE A 105 10.27 -1.03 -9.20
C PHE A 105 11.56 -1.86 -9.21
N ILE A 106 12.67 -1.26 -9.66
CA ILE A 106 13.95 -1.96 -9.81
C ILE A 106 14.68 -2.09 -8.48
N GLY A 107 14.55 -1.11 -7.58
CA GLY A 107 15.23 -1.08 -6.29
C GLY A 107 15.00 -2.33 -5.45
N PRO A 108 13.74 -2.71 -5.16
CA PRO A 108 13.45 -3.93 -4.41
C PRO A 108 13.95 -5.20 -5.10
N PHE A 109 13.88 -5.26 -6.43
CA PHE A 109 14.41 -6.40 -7.21
C PHE A 109 15.93 -6.50 -7.08
N ALA A 110 16.65 -5.42 -7.34
CA ALA A 110 18.10 -5.37 -7.25
C ALA A 110 18.59 -5.64 -5.83
N GLY A 111 17.91 -5.08 -4.83
CA GLY A 111 18.19 -5.32 -3.42
C GLY A 111 17.96 -6.77 -3.02
N ALA A 112 16.85 -7.38 -3.44
CA ALA A 112 16.57 -8.80 -3.20
C ALA A 112 17.62 -9.69 -3.87
N TRP A 113 17.97 -9.38 -5.11
CA TRP A 113 18.95 -10.13 -5.89
C TRP A 113 20.34 -10.08 -5.26
N LEU A 114 20.81 -8.88 -4.89
CA LEU A 114 22.11 -8.69 -4.22
C LEU A 114 22.14 -9.37 -2.85
N GLY A 115 21.08 -9.23 -2.07
CA GLY A 115 20.95 -9.86 -0.75
C GLY A 115 20.97 -11.39 -0.83
N GLU A 116 20.25 -11.96 -1.80
CA GLU A 116 20.26 -13.40 -2.04
C GLU A 116 21.63 -13.87 -2.55
N TYR A 117 22.21 -13.16 -3.53
CA TYR A 117 23.51 -13.51 -4.09
C TYR A 117 24.62 -13.49 -3.03
N TYR A 118 24.58 -12.54 -2.09
CA TYR A 118 25.53 -12.49 -0.99
C TYR A 118 25.42 -13.71 -0.06
N GLN A 119 24.19 -14.19 0.19
CA GLN A 119 23.92 -15.32 1.08
C GLN A 119 24.22 -16.68 0.44
N THR A 120 23.71 -16.93 -0.77
CA THR A 120 23.80 -18.25 -1.43
C THR A 120 24.92 -18.37 -2.44
N ARG A 121 25.54 -17.26 -2.88
CA ARG A 121 26.59 -17.19 -3.93
C ARG A 121 26.21 -17.84 -5.27
N LYS A 122 24.93 -18.15 -5.46
CA LYS A 122 24.37 -18.79 -6.67
C LYS A 122 23.53 -17.79 -7.44
N SER A 123 24.04 -17.35 -8.59
CA SER A 123 23.36 -16.39 -9.47
C SER A 123 21.97 -16.87 -9.92
N GLY A 124 21.82 -18.16 -10.26
CA GLY A 124 20.53 -18.72 -10.68
C GLY A 124 19.45 -18.65 -9.58
N GLN A 125 19.83 -18.89 -8.33
CA GLN A 125 18.91 -18.78 -7.19
C GLN A 125 18.57 -17.31 -6.91
N ALA A 126 19.58 -16.43 -6.93
CA ALA A 126 19.39 -14.99 -6.73
C ALA A 126 18.42 -14.38 -7.75
N THR A 127 18.54 -14.75 -9.03
CA THR A 127 17.62 -14.28 -10.09
C THR A 127 16.20 -14.81 -9.87
N LYS A 128 16.03 -16.09 -9.52
CA LYS A 128 14.71 -16.66 -9.24
C LYS A 128 14.03 -15.97 -8.06
N VAL A 129 14.77 -15.74 -6.96
CA VAL A 129 14.29 -15.03 -5.78
C VAL A 129 13.97 -13.58 -6.11
N GLY A 130 14.87 -12.87 -6.81
CA GLY A 130 14.66 -11.49 -7.23
C GLY A 130 13.39 -11.33 -8.07
N ILE A 131 13.20 -12.16 -9.10
CA ILE A 131 11.99 -12.12 -9.94
C ILE A 131 10.74 -12.41 -9.12
N GLY A 132 10.78 -13.43 -8.25
CA GLY A 132 9.61 -13.75 -7.42
C GLY A 132 9.28 -12.67 -6.40
N THR A 133 10.28 -12.00 -5.82
CA THR A 133 10.07 -10.81 -4.96
C THR A 133 9.47 -9.67 -5.77
N TRP A 134 9.97 -9.40 -6.98
CA TRP A 134 9.45 -8.33 -7.83
C TRP A 134 8.01 -8.58 -8.25
N VAL A 135 7.68 -9.79 -8.71
CA VAL A 135 6.30 -10.18 -9.03
C VAL A 135 5.40 -10.10 -7.80
N GLY A 136 5.88 -10.53 -6.63
CA GLY A 136 5.15 -10.41 -5.37
C GLY A 136 4.82 -8.96 -4.99
N ILE A 137 5.79 -8.05 -5.15
CA ILE A 137 5.58 -6.61 -4.93
C ILE A 137 4.58 -6.06 -5.95
N MET A 138 4.71 -6.40 -7.24
CA MET A 138 3.78 -5.94 -8.28
C MET A 138 2.34 -6.38 -8.01
N LEU A 139 2.14 -7.66 -7.68
CA LEU A 139 0.83 -8.20 -7.33
C LEU A 139 0.29 -7.57 -6.05
N GLY A 140 1.13 -7.34 -5.05
CA GLY A 140 0.76 -6.65 -3.82
C GLY A 140 0.29 -5.22 -4.08
N THR A 141 1.07 -4.44 -4.83
CA THR A 141 0.73 -3.06 -5.19
C THR A 141 -0.56 -3.00 -6.03
N ALA A 142 -0.73 -3.89 -7.01
CA ALA A 142 -1.94 -3.98 -7.81
C ALA A 142 -3.18 -4.29 -6.95
N THR A 143 -3.06 -5.23 -6.00
CA THR A 143 -4.14 -5.58 -5.06
C THR A 143 -4.50 -4.40 -4.17
N LYS A 144 -3.51 -3.68 -3.62
CA LYS A 144 -3.75 -2.49 -2.80
C LYS A 144 -4.41 -1.36 -3.60
N LEU A 145 -4.01 -1.15 -4.85
CA LEU A 145 -4.65 -0.19 -5.76
C LEU A 145 -6.12 -0.54 -6.01
N ALA A 146 -6.42 -1.81 -6.31
CA ALA A 146 -7.78 -2.27 -6.51
C ALA A 146 -8.65 -2.05 -5.25
N LEU A 147 -8.13 -2.40 -4.07
CA LEU A 147 -8.82 -2.17 -2.80
C LEU A 147 -9.05 -0.68 -2.52
N GLY A 148 -8.07 0.17 -2.78
CA GLY A 148 -8.19 1.62 -2.61
C GLY A 148 -9.25 2.22 -3.54
N LEU A 149 -9.29 1.77 -4.80
CA LEU A 149 -10.33 2.17 -5.76
C LEU A 149 -11.72 1.67 -5.33
N CYS A 150 -11.83 0.45 -4.81
CA CYS A 150 -13.09 -0.05 -4.25
C CYS A 150 -13.58 0.81 -3.08
N MET A 151 -12.68 1.22 -2.17
CA MET A 151 -13.05 2.09 -1.04
C MET A 151 -13.56 3.45 -1.52
N LEU A 152 -12.88 4.06 -2.50
CA LEU A 152 -13.33 5.31 -3.11
C LEU A 152 -14.68 5.15 -3.82
N GLY A 153 -14.89 4.03 -4.52
CA GLY A 153 -16.16 3.72 -5.17
C GLY A 153 -17.31 3.56 -4.19
N VAL A 154 -17.12 2.82 -3.09
CA VAL A 154 -18.12 2.66 -2.03
C VAL A 154 -18.47 3.99 -1.39
N PHE A 155 -17.46 4.82 -1.12
CA PHE A 155 -17.66 6.16 -0.58
C PHE A 155 -18.43 7.06 -1.54
N ALA A 156 -18.08 7.06 -2.84
CA ALA A 156 -18.78 7.85 -3.84
C ALA A 156 -20.25 7.41 -3.96
N ILE A 157 -20.54 6.11 -3.97
CA ILE A 157 -21.91 5.60 -4.00
C ILE A 157 -22.70 6.08 -2.78
N GLY A 158 -22.12 5.95 -1.58
CA GLY A 158 -22.77 6.42 -0.35
C GLY A 158 -22.84 7.94 -0.19
N TRP A 159 -22.16 8.70 -1.04
CA TRP A 159 -22.28 10.16 -1.08
C TRP A 159 -23.38 10.63 -2.02
N PHE A 160 -23.58 9.91 -3.14
CA PHE A 160 -24.54 10.28 -4.19
C PHE A 160 -25.92 9.64 -4.05
N PHE A 161 -26.07 8.58 -3.23
CA PHE A 161 -27.33 7.88 -2.94
C PHE A 161 -27.65 7.96 -1.44
#